data_AF-A0A1I8BPA7-F1
#
_entry.id   AF-A0A1I8BPA7-F1
#
_cell.length_a   1.000
_cell.length_b   1.000
_cell.length_c   1.000
_cell.angle_alpha   90.00
_cell.angle_beta   90.00
_cell.angle_gamma   90.00
#
_symmetry.space_group_name_H-M   'P 1'
#
loop_
_entity.id
_entity.type
_entity.pdbx_description
1 polymer ?
#
loop_
_entity_poly.entity_id
_entity_poly.type
_entity_poly.pdbx_seq_one_letter_code
_entity_poly.pdbx_strand_id
1 'polypeptide(L)'
;MNEDAKQIRLQRRQRKLKIRPAPVQITAEQLLREAKERELESVPPPPKVRITDPEELAEYHRKKRKEFEDNIRKNKMQIANWVKYAKWEESIGELQRSRSVFERGLDIDHRNITIWLQYAEMEMRNKQINHARNIWDRAGSILPRATQFWLKFTYMEELVGTKICTNKFLIVQKFE
;
A
#
# COMPACT_ATOMS: atom_id res chain seq x y z
N MET A 1 73.06 30.47 -31.47
CA MET A 1 71.98 31.43 -31.14
C MET A 1 70.77 31.03 -31.97
N ASN A 2 69.66 30.52 -31.46
CA ASN A 2 69.08 30.50 -30.13
C ASN A 2 68.20 29.26 -29.96
N GLU A 3 68.22 28.67 -28.76
CA GLU A 3 67.35 27.57 -28.33
C GLU A 3 65.98 28.14 -27.90
N ASP A 4 65.00 28.14 -28.80
CA ASP A 4 63.61 28.49 -28.48
C ASP A 4 62.75 27.25 -28.23
N ALA A 5 63.15 26.46 -27.25
CA ALA A 5 62.26 25.47 -26.62
C ALA A 5 62.11 25.84 -25.14
N LYS A 6 61.36 26.92 -24.87
CA LYS A 6 60.90 27.22 -23.51
C LYS A 6 59.94 26.12 -23.07
N GLN A 7 60.48 25.16 -22.33
CA GLN A 7 59.74 24.22 -21.50
C GLN A 7 58.78 25.02 -20.61
N ILE A 8 57.50 25.14 -20.97
CA ILE A 8 56.46 25.67 -20.07
C ILE A 8 56.20 24.58 -19.03
N ARG A 9 57.13 24.45 -18.08
CA ARG A 9 56.97 23.62 -16.90
C ARG A 9 55.97 24.36 -16.02
N LEU A 10 54.69 24.01 -16.14
CA LEU A 10 53.63 24.54 -15.29
C LEU A 10 54.05 24.31 -13.84
N GLN A 11 54.52 25.37 -13.16
CA GLN A 11 54.95 25.26 -11.77
C GLN A 11 53.74 24.82 -10.97
N ARG A 12 53.81 23.64 -10.32
CA ARG A 12 52.82 23.24 -9.32
C ARG A 12 52.91 24.23 -8.16
N ARG A 13 52.12 25.31 -8.22
CA ARG A 13 52.01 26.28 -7.12
C ARG A 13 51.59 25.50 -5.88
N GLN A 14 52.49 25.36 -4.93
CA GLN A 14 52.17 24.84 -3.60
C GLN A 14 51.22 25.82 -2.94
N ARG A 15 49.92 25.49 -2.91
CA ARG A 15 48.93 26.28 -2.20
C ARG A 15 49.24 26.16 -0.71
N LYS A 16 49.80 27.22 -0.11
CA LYS A 16 49.96 27.32 1.34
C LYS A 16 48.57 27.37 1.97
N LEU A 17 48.20 26.35 2.76
CA LEU A 17 46.94 26.31 3.52
C LEU A 17 47.01 27.31 4.68
N LYS A 18 45.96 28.13 4.87
CA LYS A 18 45.87 29.07 5.99
C LYS A 18 45.25 28.34 7.19
N ILE A 19 46.06 28.08 8.22
CA ILE A 19 45.63 27.38 9.45
C ILE A 19 45.18 28.43 10.47
N ARG A 20 43.98 28.97 10.28
CA ARG A 20 43.30 29.84 11.26
C ARG A 20 42.00 29.14 11.69
N PRO A 21 41.56 29.25 12.96
CA PRO A 21 40.28 28.67 13.35
C PRO A 21 39.15 29.28 12.51
N ALA A 22 38.26 28.43 12.00
CA ALA A 22 37.12 28.89 11.23
C ALA A 22 36.16 29.69 12.13
N PRO A 23 35.57 30.79 11.65
CA PRO A 23 34.61 31.58 12.43
C PRO A 23 33.30 30.83 12.68
N VAL A 24 32.93 29.91 11.78
CA VAL A 24 31.77 29.02 11.91
C VAL A 24 32.28 27.60 11.99
N GLN A 25 31.87 26.89 13.05
CA GLN A 25 32.17 25.47 13.21
C GLN A 25 31.07 24.66 12.55
N ILE A 26 31.45 23.59 11.86
CA ILE A 26 30.51 22.68 11.21
C ILE A 26 29.74 21.95 12.31
N THR A 27 28.43 22.15 12.36
CA THR A 27 27.56 21.45 13.32
C THR A 27 27.04 20.15 12.71
N ALA A 28 26.65 19.20 13.58
CA ALA A 28 25.99 17.98 13.13
C ALA A 28 24.68 18.27 12.38
N GLU A 29 23.94 19.31 12.77
CA GLU A 29 22.73 19.75 12.08
C GLU A 29 23.01 20.17 10.64
N GLN A 30 24.08 20.94 10.42
CA GLN A 30 24.43 21.41 9.08
C GLN A 30 24.76 20.24 8.15
N LEU A 31 25.50 19.24 8.64
CA LEU A 31 25.79 18.03 7.89
C LEU A 31 24.52 17.24 7.56
N LEU A 32 23.62 17.08 8.53
CA LEU A 32 22.35 16.36 8.33
C LEU A 32 21.41 17.10 7.37
N ARG A 33 21.36 18.44 7.43
CA ARG A 33 20.58 19.27 6.52
C ARG A 33 21.10 19.17 5.08
N GLU A 34 22.41 19.31 4.90
CA GLU A 34 23.04 19.24 3.57
C GLU A 34 22.96 17.82 2.99
N ALA A 35 23.08 16.78 3.83
CA ALA A 35 22.85 15.40 3.42
C ALA A 35 21.39 15.17 3.00
N LYS A 36 20.43 15.73 3.74
CA LYS A 36 19.01 15.68 3.39
C LYS A 36 18.76 16.41 2.08
N GLU A 37 19.23 17.64 1.91
CA GLU A 37 19.02 18.44 0.69
C GLU A 37 19.58 17.80 -0.57
N ARG A 38 20.66 17.02 -0.45
CA ARG A 38 21.23 16.30 -1.59
C ARG A 38 20.36 15.17 -2.11
N GLU A 39 19.44 14.63 -1.29
CA GLU A 39 18.49 13.55 -1.62
C GLU A 39 19.01 12.54 -2.66
N LEU A 40 20.25 12.04 -2.51
CA LEU A 40 20.96 11.25 -3.53
C LEU A 40 20.24 9.96 -3.93
N GLU A 41 19.35 9.48 -3.08
CA GLU A 41 18.57 8.25 -3.26
C GLU A 41 17.10 8.52 -3.64
N SER A 42 16.71 9.80 -3.81
CA SER A 42 15.37 10.12 -4.30
C SER A 42 15.26 9.75 -5.78
N VAL A 43 14.49 8.70 -6.06
CA VAL A 43 14.13 8.36 -7.44
C VAL A 43 13.15 9.43 -7.93
N PRO A 44 13.41 10.10 -9.08
CA PRO A 44 12.47 11.07 -9.61
C PRO A 44 11.12 10.37 -9.85
N PRO A 45 9.99 11.04 -9.61
CA PRO A 45 8.69 10.44 -9.83
C PRO A 45 8.54 10.03 -11.30
N PRO A 46 7.86 8.91 -11.58
CA PRO A 46 7.65 8.48 -12.96
C PRO A 46 6.88 9.55 -13.75
N PRO A 47 7.16 9.71 -15.07
CA PRO A 47 6.46 10.67 -15.90
C PRO A 47 4.96 10.34 -15.98
N LYS A 48 4.12 11.37 -16.00
CA LYS A 48 2.66 11.23 -16.11
C LYS A 48 2.29 10.83 -17.54
N VAL A 49 2.07 9.54 -17.79
CA VAL A 49 1.59 9.03 -19.08
C VAL A 49 0.07 9.13 -19.15
N ARG A 50 -0.47 9.67 -20.25
CA ARG A 50 -1.92 9.64 -20.55
C ARG A 50 -2.21 8.38 -21.36
N ILE A 51 -3.13 7.56 -20.87
CA ILE A 51 -3.54 6.32 -21.55
C ILE A 51 -4.64 6.67 -22.54
N THR A 52 -4.43 6.43 -23.84
CA THR A 52 -5.42 6.72 -24.88
C THR A 52 -6.09 5.47 -25.40
N ASP A 53 -5.34 4.38 -25.52
CA ASP A 53 -5.82 3.17 -26.19
C ASP A 53 -6.27 2.09 -25.20
N PRO A 54 -7.29 1.28 -25.55
CA PRO A 54 -7.75 0.18 -24.69
C PRO A 54 -6.69 -0.91 -24.49
N GLU A 55 -5.79 -1.12 -25.47
CA GLU A 55 -4.67 -2.06 -25.34
C GLU A 55 -3.62 -1.56 -24.35
N GLU A 56 -3.31 -0.26 -24.36
CA GLU A 56 -2.42 0.37 -23.38
C GLU A 56 -3.00 0.26 -21.96
N LEU A 57 -4.31 0.44 -21.80
CA LEU A 57 -5.00 0.24 -20.52
C LEU A 57 -4.87 -1.22 -20.04
N ALA A 58 -5.06 -2.18 -20.95
CA ALA A 58 -4.91 -3.60 -20.63
C ALA A 58 -3.47 -3.96 -20.25
N GLU A 59 -2.47 -3.38 -20.93
CA GLU A 59 -1.07 -3.53 -20.57
C GLU A 59 -0.74 -2.89 -19.22
N TYR A 60 -1.28 -1.71 -18.94
CA TYR A 60 -1.17 -1.08 -17.62
C TYR A 60 -1.76 -1.99 -16.52
N HIS A 61 -2.96 -2.53 -16.72
CA HIS A 61 -3.57 -3.47 -15.78
C HIS A 61 -2.72 -4.74 -15.61
N ARG A 62 -2.19 -5.32 -16.70
CA ARG A 62 -1.30 -6.50 -16.63
C ARG A 62 -0.02 -6.21 -15.84
N LYS A 63 0.63 -5.07 -16.12
CA LYS A 63 1.85 -4.65 -15.42
C LYS A 63 1.61 -4.45 -13.93
N LYS A 64 0.50 -3.79 -13.57
CA LYS A 64 0.13 -3.56 -12.16
C LYS A 64 -0.24 -4.84 -11.43
N ARG A 65 -0.99 -5.75 -12.07
CA ARG A 65 -1.26 -7.09 -11.51
C ARG A 65 0.02 -7.85 -11.22
N LYS A 66 0.97 -7.85 -12.16
CA LYS A 66 2.27 -8.49 -11.96
C LYS A 66 3.01 -7.90 -10.76
N GLU A 67 3.02 -6.57 -10.62
CA GLU A 67 3.62 -5.90 -9.46
C GLU A 67 2.99 -6.36 -8.14
N PHE A 68 1.66 -6.42 -8.06
CA PHE A 68 0.96 -6.91 -6.86
C PHE A 68 1.22 -8.38 -6.57
N GLU A 69 1.14 -9.25 -7.57
CA GLU A 69 1.41 -10.69 -7.42
C GLU A 69 2.87 -10.95 -7.02
N ASP A 70 3.83 -10.19 -7.56
CA ASP A 70 5.24 -10.29 -7.16
C ASP A 70 5.44 -9.81 -5.72
N ASN A 71 4.75 -8.75 -5.29
CA ASN A 71 4.77 -8.29 -3.90
C ASN A 71 4.17 -9.32 -2.94
N ILE A 72 3.07 -9.96 -3.33
CA ILE A 72 2.43 -11.04 -2.58
C ILE A 72 3.36 -12.26 -2.51
N ARG A 73 4.04 -12.60 -3.61
CA ARG A 73 5.00 -13.72 -3.64
C ARG A 73 6.17 -13.49 -2.70
N LYS A 74 6.68 -12.25 -2.62
CA LYS A 74 7.74 -11.87 -1.67
C LYS A 74 7.25 -11.91 -0.22
N ASN A 75 6.10 -11.31 0.05
CA ASN A 75 5.57 -11.14 1.41
C ASN A 75 4.14 -11.70 1.55
N LYS A 76 4.02 -13.03 1.56
CA LYS A 76 2.72 -13.73 1.57
C LYS A 76 1.88 -13.47 2.82
N MET A 77 2.52 -13.34 3.99
CA MET A 77 1.83 -13.14 5.27
C MET A 77 1.32 -11.71 5.48
N GLN A 78 1.75 -10.76 4.66
CA GLN A 78 1.37 -9.36 4.84
C GLN A 78 0.00 -9.09 4.20
N ILE A 79 -1.05 -9.13 5.02
CA ILE A 79 -2.45 -8.95 4.61
C ILE A 79 -2.72 -7.59 3.98
N ALA A 80 -1.95 -6.57 4.37
CA ALA A 80 -2.05 -5.24 3.74
C ALA A 80 -1.81 -5.28 2.23
N ASN A 81 -0.96 -6.19 1.72
CA ASN A 81 -0.70 -6.32 0.28
C ASN A 81 -1.92 -6.91 -0.45
N TRP A 82 -2.56 -7.92 0.15
CA TRP A 82 -3.82 -8.49 -0.34
C TRP A 82 -4.94 -7.46 -0.40
N VAL A 83 -5.11 -6.68 0.68
CA VAL A 83 -6.13 -5.61 0.75
C VAL A 83 -5.85 -4.52 -0.28
N LYS A 84 -4.59 -4.08 -0.45
CA LYS A 84 -4.23 -3.08 -1.45
C LYS A 84 -4.53 -3.56 -2.87
N TYR A 85 -4.20 -4.82 -3.17
CA TYR A 85 -4.46 -5.41 -4.47
C TYR A 85 -5.96 -5.52 -4.77
N ALA A 86 -6.75 -6.01 -3.80
CA ALA A 86 -8.19 -6.14 -3.96
C ALA A 86 -8.91 -4.78 -4.13
N LYS A 87 -8.48 -3.75 -3.38
CA LYS A 87 -8.97 -2.37 -3.55
C LYS A 87 -8.64 -1.79 -4.92
N TRP A 88 -7.48 -2.15 -5.48
CA TRP A 88 -7.11 -1.71 -6.81
C TRP A 88 -7.97 -2.39 -7.88
N GLU A 89 -8.24 -3.70 -7.80
CA GLU A 89 -9.18 -4.37 -8.71
C GLU A 89 -10.61 -3.81 -8.57
N GLU A 90 -11.03 -3.44 -7.35
CA GLU A 90 -12.29 -2.73 -7.12
C GLU A 90 -12.33 -1.38 -7.84
N SER A 91 -11.23 -0.61 -7.82
CA SER A 91 -11.15 0.68 -8.52
C SER A 91 -11.26 0.58 -10.04
N ILE A 92 -10.93 -0.60 -10.60
CA ILE A 92 -11.08 -0.90 -12.03
C ILE A 92 -12.53 -1.34 -12.34
N GLY A 93 -13.28 -1.79 -11.35
CA GLY A 93 -14.62 -2.37 -11.49
C GLY A 93 -14.61 -3.89 -11.67
N GLU A 94 -13.46 -4.55 -11.52
CA GLU A 94 -13.30 -6.00 -11.72
C GLU A 94 -13.57 -6.77 -10.41
N LEU A 95 -14.84 -6.76 -9.99
CA LEU A 95 -15.27 -7.31 -8.69
C LEU A 95 -14.99 -8.81 -8.55
N GLN A 96 -15.14 -9.58 -9.62
CA GLN A 96 -14.95 -11.03 -9.56
C GLN A 96 -13.49 -11.40 -9.28
N ARG A 97 -12.52 -10.64 -9.84
CA ARG A 97 -11.11 -10.82 -9.50
C ARG A 97 -10.83 -10.38 -8.08
N SER A 98 -11.40 -9.24 -7.66
CA SER A 98 -11.24 -8.76 -6.28
C SER A 98 -11.70 -9.80 -5.25
N ARG A 99 -12.85 -10.46 -5.48
CA ARG A 99 -13.32 -11.61 -4.68
C ARG A 99 -12.30 -12.74 -4.63
N SER A 100 -11.77 -13.15 -5.78
CA SER A 100 -10.74 -14.20 -5.85
C SER A 100 -9.49 -13.84 -5.04
N VAL A 101 -9.06 -12.57 -5.07
CA VAL A 101 -7.93 -12.08 -4.27
C VAL A 101 -8.25 -12.12 -2.77
N PHE A 102 -9.45 -11.72 -2.36
CA PHE A 102 -9.88 -11.80 -0.97
C PHE A 102 -9.96 -13.24 -0.46
N GLU A 103 -10.58 -14.16 -1.22
CA GLU A 103 -10.65 -15.57 -0.82
C GLU A 103 -9.25 -16.20 -0.72
N ARG A 104 -8.34 -15.91 -1.67
CA ARG A 104 -6.93 -16.33 -1.56
C ARG A 104 -6.23 -15.76 -0.33
N GLY A 105 -6.56 -14.53 0.07
CA GLY A 105 -6.04 -13.93 1.29
C GLY A 105 -6.60 -14.59 2.55
N LEU A 106 -7.88 -14.98 2.53
CA LEU A 106 -8.53 -15.71 3.61
C LEU A 106 -7.94 -17.12 3.78
N ASP A 107 -7.57 -17.79 2.69
CA ASP A 107 -6.89 -19.09 2.73
C ASP A 107 -5.54 -19.03 3.49
N ILE A 108 -4.92 -17.86 3.54
CA ILE A 108 -3.63 -17.64 4.22
C ILE A 108 -3.84 -17.34 5.69
N ASP A 109 -4.72 -16.37 5.99
CA ASP A 109 -5.03 -16.00 7.36
C ASP A 109 -6.52 -15.64 7.50
N HIS A 110 -7.32 -16.69 7.73
CA HIS A 110 -8.76 -16.58 7.98
C HIS A 110 -9.10 -16.03 9.37
N ARG A 111 -8.12 -15.90 10.28
CA ARG A 111 -8.35 -15.36 11.64
C ARG A 111 -8.19 -13.85 11.70
N ASN A 112 -7.55 -13.27 10.70
CA ASN A 112 -7.41 -11.83 10.66
C ASN A 112 -8.74 -11.14 10.41
N ILE A 113 -9.09 -10.20 11.28
CA ILE A 113 -10.38 -9.52 11.21
C ILE A 113 -10.41 -8.49 10.07
N THR A 114 -9.28 -7.86 9.77
CA THR A 114 -9.21 -6.76 8.79
C THR A 114 -9.59 -7.22 7.38
N ILE A 115 -9.21 -8.44 6.98
CA ILE A 115 -9.53 -8.95 5.64
C ILE A 115 -11.03 -9.21 5.49
N TRP A 116 -11.70 -9.78 6.50
CA TRP A 116 -13.16 -9.97 6.51
C TRP A 116 -13.90 -8.64 6.44
N LEU A 117 -13.47 -7.64 7.22
CA LEU A 117 -14.06 -6.30 7.21
C LEU A 117 -13.92 -5.66 5.82
N GLN A 118 -12.71 -5.66 5.26
CA GLN A 118 -12.47 -5.04 3.95
C GLN A 118 -13.22 -5.75 2.82
N TYR A 119 -13.36 -7.08 2.91
CA TYR A 119 -14.09 -7.85 1.92
C TYR A 119 -15.59 -7.56 1.96
N ALA A 120 -16.19 -7.57 3.15
CA ALA A 120 -17.59 -7.22 3.31
C ALA A 120 -17.87 -5.75 2.96
N GLU A 121 -16.98 -4.82 3.33
CA GLU A 121 -17.08 -3.40 2.95
C GLU A 121 -17.03 -3.19 1.44
N MET A 122 -16.22 -3.96 0.71
CA MET A 122 -16.20 -3.92 -0.75
C MET A 122 -17.55 -4.35 -1.33
N GLU A 123 -18.13 -5.47 -0.90
CA GLU A 123 -19.44 -5.91 -1.41
C GLU A 123 -20.56 -4.90 -1.08
N MET A 124 -20.49 -4.27 0.10
CA MET A 124 -21.43 -3.20 0.48
C MET A 124 -21.31 -1.97 -0.41
N ARG A 125 -20.09 -1.51 -0.73
CA ARG A 125 -19.86 -0.38 -1.66
C ARG A 125 -20.43 -0.66 -3.05
N ASN A 126 -20.32 -1.91 -3.50
CA ASN A 126 -20.81 -2.36 -4.80
C ASN A 126 -22.28 -2.82 -4.79
N LYS A 127 -23.01 -2.58 -3.70
CA LYS A 127 -24.46 -2.89 -3.53
C LYS A 127 -24.81 -4.38 -3.63
N GLN A 128 -23.86 -5.27 -3.39
CA GLN A 128 -24.05 -6.72 -3.44
C GLN A 128 -24.42 -7.28 -2.05
N ILE A 129 -25.67 -7.01 -1.64
CA ILE A 129 -26.14 -7.28 -0.27
C ILE A 129 -26.11 -8.79 0.06
N ASN A 130 -26.53 -9.65 -0.87
CA ASN A 130 -26.59 -11.09 -0.64
C ASN A 130 -25.20 -11.69 -0.41
N HIS A 131 -24.19 -11.24 -1.16
CA HIS A 131 -22.81 -11.66 -0.95
C HIS A 131 -22.25 -11.14 0.36
N ALA A 132 -22.51 -9.87 0.70
CA ALA A 132 -22.12 -9.32 2.00
C ALA A 132 -22.70 -10.14 3.17
N ARG A 133 -23.98 -10.55 3.11
CA ARG A 133 -24.60 -11.41 4.13
C ARG A 133 -23.89 -12.75 4.28
N ASN A 134 -23.58 -13.42 3.16
CA ASN A 134 -22.86 -14.70 3.19
C ASN A 134 -21.46 -14.56 3.82
N ILE A 135 -20.77 -13.44 3.54
CA ILE A 135 -19.46 -13.15 4.12
C ILE A 135 -19.59 -12.92 5.63
N TRP A 136 -20.58 -12.14 6.08
CA TRP A 136 -20.81 -11.88 7.50
C TRP A 136 -21.18 -13.14 8.28
N ASP A 137 -21.99 -14.03 7.71
CA ASP A 137 -22.37 -15.29 8.35
C ASP A 137 -21.16 -16.25 8.46
N ARG A 138 -20.31 -16.32 7.42
CA ARG A 138 -19.02 -17.03 7.47
C ARG A 138 -18.08 -16.46 8.52
N ALA A 139 -17.92 -15.14 8.55
CA ALA A 139 -17.04 -14.45 9.50
C ALA A 139 -17.50 -14.68 10.96
N GLY A 140 -18.81 -14.58 11.21
CA GLY A 140 -19.40 -14.84 12.54
C GLY A 140 -19.27 -16.30 12.98
N SER A 141 -19.29 -17.26 12.04
CA SER A 141 -19.09 -18.68 12.33
C SER A 141 -17.65 -19.00 12.74
N ILE A 142 -16.66 -18.33 12.14
CA ILE A 142 -15.24 -18.59 12.41
C ILE A 142 -14.77 -17.81 13.66
N LEU A 143 -15.25 -16.59 13.83
CA LEU A 143 -14.81 -15.65 14.87
C LEU A 143 -16.02 -15.08 15.63
N PRO A 144 -16.74 -15.90 16.41
CA PRO A 144 -17.97 -15.47 17.09
C PRO A 144 -17.72 -14.39 18.15
N ARG A 145 -16.52 -14.34 18.73
CA ARG A 145 -16.14 -13.37 19.78
C ARG A 145 -15.79 -11.97 19.24
N ALA A 146 -15.70 -11.79 17.93
CA ALA A 146 -15.32 -10.52 17.34
C ALA A 146 -16.55 -9.60 17.23
N THR A 147 -16.79 -8.80 18.28
CA THR A 147 -17.93 -7.85 18.38
C THR A 147 -18.04 -6.90 17.17
N GLN A 148 -16.92 -6.51 16.58
CA GLN A 148 -16.88 -5.61 15.43
C GLN A 148 -17.62 -6.14 14.19
N PHE A 149 -17.65 -7.47 13.98
CA PHE A 149 -18.41 -8.06 12.87
C PHE A 149 -19.90 -7.90 13.08
N TRP A 150 -20.35 -8.19 14.29
CA TRP A 150 -21.75 -8.11 14.66
C TRP A 150 -22.27 -6.68 14.57
N LEU A 151 -21.51 -5.68 15.06
CA LEU A 151 -21.87 -4.26 14.95
C LEU A 151 -21.99 -3.78 13.49
N LYS A 152 -21.04 -4.19 12.64
CA LYS A 152 -21.08 -3.82 11.21
C LYS A 152 -22.21 -4.53 10.47
N PHE A 153 -22.49 -5.79 10.83
CA PHE A 153 -23.59 -6.55 10.26
C PHE A 153 -24.95 -5.97 10.60
N THR A 154 -25.21 -5.62 11.87
CA THR A 154 -26.47 -4.97 12.27
C THR A 154 -26.66 -3.63 11.58
N TYR A 155 -25.60 -2.82 11.51
CA TYR A 155 -25.62 -1.55 10.77
C TYR A 155 -25.98 -1.75 9.29
N MET A 156 -25.43 -2.77 8.64
CA MET A 156 -25.75 -3.09 7.24
C MET A 156 -27.23 -3.47 7.08
N GLU A 157 -27.76 -4.33 7.95
CA GLU A 157 -29.15 -4.76 7.88
C GLU A 157 -30.15 -3.64 8.21
N GLU A 158 -29.80 -2.72 9.11
CA GLU A 158 -30.57 -1.51 9.37
C GLU A 158 -30.67 -0.62 8.12
N LEU A 159 -29.56 -0.45 7.39
CA LEU A 159 -29.55 0.28 6.11
C LEU A 159 -30.40 -0.39 5.03
N VAL A 160 -30.47 -1.73 5.03
CA VAL A 160 -31.30 -2.50 4.10
C VAL A 160 -32.78 -2.52 4.55
N GLY A 161 -33.07 -2.21 5.81
CA GLY A 161 -34.42 -2.14 6.38
C GLY A 161 -35.02 -3.50 6.78
N THR A 162 -34.21 -4.57 6.82
CA THR A 162 -34.65 -5.92 7.19
C THR A 162 -34.53 -6.14 8.70
N LYS A 163 -35.64 -6.07 9.44
CA LYS A 163 -35.71 -6.19 10.91
C LYS A 163 -35.39 -7.59 11.49
N ILE A 164 -34.84 -8.51 10.70
CA ILE A 164 -34.76 -9.96 11.00
C ILE A 164 -33.61 -10.31 11.98
N CYS A 165 -32.62 -9.45 12.11
CA CYS A 165 -31.29 -9.77 12.67
C CYS A 165 -31.11 -9.47 14.17
N THR A 166 -32.04 -8.79 14.85
CA THR A 166 -31.92 -8.47 16.28
C THR A 166 -31.85 -9.72 17.18
N ASN A 167 -32.52 -10.81 16.79
CA ASN A 167 -32.54 -12.04 17.58
C ASN A 167 -31.20 -12.80 17.56
N LYS A 168 -30.44 -12.80 16.46
CA LYS A 168 -29.16 -13.54 16.38
C LYS A 168 -28.07 -12.83 17.20
N PHE A 169 -28.08 -11.49 17.23
CA PHE A 169 -27.18 -10.67 18.04
C PHE A 169 -27.38 -10.87 19.55
N LEU A 170 -28.64 -10.87 20.00
CA LEU A 170 -29.01 -11.09 21.41
C LEU A 170 -28.65 -12.49 21.91
N ILE A 171 -28.63 -13.49 21.03
CA ILE A 171 -28.28 -14.87 21.41
C ILE A 171 -26.79 -15.01 21.66
N VAL A 172 -25.92 -14.40 20.84
CA VAL A 172 -24.45 -14.55 21.00
C VAL A 172 -23.92 -13.73 22.19
N GLN A 173 -24.51 -12.58 22.52
CA GLN A 173 -24.17 -11.83 23.74
C GLN A 173 -24.66 -12.48 25.05
N LYS A 174 -25.61 -13.43 24.99
CA LYS A 174 -26.12 -14.14 26.17
C LYS A 174 -25.32 -15.38 26.57
N PHE A 175 -24.32 -15.78 25.78
CA PHE A 175 -23.39 -16.85 26.12
C PHE A 175 -22.02 -16.26 26.48
N GLU A 176 -21.99 -15.50 27.57
CA GLU A 176 -20.80 -15.28 28.40
C GLU A 176 -20.90 -16.12 29.67
#